data_AF-A0A950X905-F1
#
_entry.id   AF-A0A950X905-F1
#
_cell.length_a   1.000
_cell.length_b   1.000
_cell.length_c   1.000
_cell.angle_alpha   90.00
_cell.angle_beta   90.00
_cell.angle_gamma   90.00
#
_symmetry.space_group_name_H-M   'P 1'
#
loop_
_entity.id
_entity.type
_entity.pdbx_description
1 polymer ?
#
loop_
_entity_poly.entity_id
_entity_poly.type
_entity_poly.pdbx_seq_one_letter_code
_entity_poly.pdbx_strand_id
1 'polypeptide(L)'
;MSWGIVVRHDGLGKVRVVTAPERDLLQARADAILATWEVEWQRKLAKRQSVEAKERAKRQRYLSKFEAEWSAEERTRSLQAEWHSLETLLKTTIEHTYIRDWELLKKTDKFAKARPRKEEPALVPLPAKPEPVPFKPKLVERLVGSIRRLRFEAQKNDYESKLQLWEAERASINARNETATRDREEQHKEALAQYAYEREQFESEQREWNDKVDQQRSLFFALNPDALLSYWNDLFSDQYYPEGWPDDVRLDYMPETKTLILDYQLPHIDLFPRIREVRYVSARTSFKETPVPESQRKKLYDETLYQIALASMYKVFQSDAVDALASVVFNGWVQSIDKATGALIRPCILSVQTTKHEFLSLNMSQVDARACFKKLKGVCGTRLYDISPVQPVLSLDKSDRRFVDYYGVADSLSDTTNLAAMDWQDFENLIRELFEKEFSQNGGEVKITQASRDGGVDAVAFDPDPIRGGKIVIQGKRYTNCVGVSAIRDLYGTVHNEGATKGILVTTADFGPDAYEFAKGKPLTLLSGSELLYLLTRHGYKARIDMAEAKRLATR
;
A
#
# COMPACT_ATOMS: atom_id res chain seq x y z
N MET A 1 90.59 -2.83 8.42
CA MET A 1 89.35 -2.85 9.23
C MET A 1 88.25 -3.40 8.37
N SER A 2 87.46 -4.37 8.84
CA SER A 2 86.27 -4.85 8.13
C SER A 2 85.04 -4.12 8.65
N TRP A 3 84.12 -3.80 7.75
CA TRP A 3 82.83 -3.19 8.09
C TRP A 3 81.79 -4.30 8.29
N GLY A 4 80.83 -4.09 9.19
CA GLY A 4 79.77 -5.06 9.47
C GLY A 4 78.40 -4.39 9.65
N ILE A 5 77.35 -5.03 9.16
CA ILE A 5 75.95 -4.60 9.32
C ILE A 5 75.08 -5.79 9.72
N VAL A 6 74.10 -5.56 10.59
CA VAL A 6 73.09 -6.57 10.95
C VAL A 6 71.90 -6.42 10.03
N VAL A 7 71.57 -7.49 9.31
CA VAL A 7 70.41 -7.55 8.41
C VAL A 7 69.33 -8.41 9.08
N ARG A 8 68.10 -7.92 9.10
CA ARG A 8 66.96 -8.58 9.76
C ARG A 8 65.73 -8.53 8.86
N HIS A 9 64.96 -9.61 8.82
CA HIS A 9 63.66 -9.68 8.15
C HIS A 9 62.61 -10.22 9.10
N ASP A 10 61.74 -9.33 9.58
CA ASP A 10 60.76 -9.65 10.63
C ASP A 10 59.73 -10.71 10.22
N GLY A 11 59.23 -10.67 8.97
CA GLY A 11 58.25 -11.66 8.48
C GLY A 11 58.75 -13.11 8.45
N LEU A 12 60.07 -13.32 8.26
CA LEU A 12 60.71 -14.64 8.28
C LEU A 12 61.41 -14.95 9.61
N GLY A 13 61.51 -13.98 10.53
CA GLY A 13 62.26 -14.11 11.77
C GLY A 13 63.77 -14.36 11.57
N LYS A 14 64.33 -13.98 10.41
CA LYS A 14 65.74 -14.20 10.07
C LYS A 14 66.59 -12.99 10.46
N VAL A 15 67.75 -13.23 11.08
CA VAL A 15 68.76 -12.21 11.41
C VAL A 15 70.12 -12.75 10.99
N ARG A 16 70.94 -11.90 10.35
CA ARG A 16 72.30 -12.28 9.93
C ARG A 16 73.22 -11.08 10.01
N VAL A 17 74.41 -11.28 10.56
CA VAL A 17 75.49 -10.28 10.53
C VAL A 17 76.26 -10.47 9.23
N VAL A 18 76.39 -9.41 8.43
CA VAL A 18 77.13 -9.38 7.17
C VAL A 18 78.39 -8.55 7.38
N THR A 19 79.54 -9.02 6.91
CA THR A 19 80.82 -8.29 6.98
C THR A 19 81.50 -8.24 5.62
N ALA A 20 82.21 -7.15 5.33
CA ALA A 20 82.99 -6.98 4.10
C ALA A 20 84.16 -5.98 4.31
N PRO A 21 85.24 -6.10 3.50
CA PRO A 21 86.38 -5.19 3.59
C PRO A 21 86.08 -3.77 3.11
N GLU A 22 85.12 -3.60 2.20
CA GLU A 22 84.70 -2.30 1.64
C GLU A 22 83.22 -2.04 1.89
N ARG A 23 82.84 -0.77 2.06
CA ARG A 23 81.48 -0.35 2.42
C ARG A 23 80.47 -0.63 1.30
N ASP A 24 80.83 -0.40 0.04
CA ASP A 24 79.93 -0.64 -1.09
C ASP A 24 79.66 -2.14 -1.29
N LEU A 25 80.69 -2.97 -1.09
CA LEU A 25 80.55 -4.43 -1.11
C LEU A 25 79.73 -4.95 0.09
N LEU A 26 79.83 -4.31 1.26
CA LEU A 26 79.01 -4.62 2.43
C LEU A 26 77.53 -4.39 2.12
N GLN A 27 77.20 -3.23 1.54
CA GLN A 27 75.84 -2.85 1.19
C GLN A 27 75.26 -3.79 0.14
N ALA A 28 76.00 -4.05 -0.95
CA ALA A 28 75.56 -4.98 -2.00
C ALA A 28 75.31 -6.40 -1.48
N ARG A 29 76.13 -6.89 -0.54
CA ARG A 29 75.92 -8.20 0.11
C ARG A 29 74.70 -8.22 1.03
N ALA A 30 74.47 -7.14 1.77
CA ALA A 30 73.29 -7.00 2.63
C ALA A 30 72.00 -6.96 1.79
N ASP A 31 71.99 -6.17 0.71
CA ASP A 31 70.86 -6.01 -0.20
C ASP A 31 70.53 -7.32 -0.93
N ALA A 32 71.55 -8.09 -1.36
CA ALA A 32 71.34 -9.42 -1.95
C ALA A 32 70.70 -10.41 -0.96
N ILE A 33 71.12 -10.39 0.31
CA ILE A 33 70.51 -11.22 1.36
C ILE A 33 69.05 -10.80 1.61
N LEU A 34 68.78 -9.50 1.71
CA LEU A 34 67.41 -9.00 1.85
C LEU A 34 66.53 -9.37 0.66
N ALA A 35 67.03 -9.22 -0.57
CA ALA A 35 66.29 -9.56 -1.79
C ALA A 35 65.95 -11.06 -1.85
N THR A 36 66.87 -11.95 -1.47
CA THR A 36 66.59 -13.39 -1.39
C THR A 36 65.54 -13.72 -0.33
N TRP A 37 65.61 -13.09 0.84
CA TRP A 37 64.61 -13.25 1.90
C TRP A 37 63.25 -12.69 1.51
N GLU A 38 63.20 -11.56 0.80
CA GLU A 38 61.96 -10.98 0.29
C GLU A 38 61.28 -11.94 -0.70
N VAL A 39 62.02 -12.52 -1.64
CA VAL A 39 61.47 -13.53 -2.58
C VAL A 39 60.93 -14.75 -1.84
N GLU A 40 61.61 -15.24 -0.80
CA GLU A 40 61.12 -16.34 0.04
C GLU A 40 59.85 -15.96 0.81
N TRP A 41 59.80 -14.74 1.35
CA TRP A 41 58.65 -14.22 2.08
C TRP A 41 57.42 -14.07 1.17
N GLN A 42 57.61 -13.52 -0.03
CA GLN A 42 56.56 -13.41 -1.05
C GLN A 42 56.01 -14.79 -1.46
N ARG A 43 56.86 -15.82 -1.61
CA ARG A 43 56.40 -17.20 -1.87
C ARG A 43 55.57 -17.76 -0.71
N LYS A 44 55.97 -17.48 0.54
CA LYS A 44 55.23 -17.92 1.75
C LYS A 44 53.86 -17.23 1.84
N LEU A 45 53.81 -15.93 1.58
CA LEU A 45 52.56 -15.14 1.51
C LEU A 45 51.63 -15.66 0.41
N ALA A 46 52.14 -15.86 -0.82
CA ALA A 46 51.36 -16.38 -1.93
C ALA A 46 50.78 -17.77 -1.65
N LYS A 47 51.57 -18.66 -1.02
CA LYS A 47 51.09 -19.99 -0.60
C LYS A 47 49.97 -19.88 0.45
N ARG A 48 50.13 -18.98 1.44
CA ARG A 48 49.10 -18.74 2.47
C ARG A 48 47.81 -18.18 1.85
N GLN A 49 47.92 -17.18 0.99
CA GLN A 49 46.78 -16.61 0.27
C GLN A 49 46.06 -17.65 -0.60
N SER A 50 46.80 -18.54 -1.27
CA SER A 50 46.21 -19.63 -2.07
C SER A 50 45.44 -20.64 -1.20
N VAL A 51 45.96 -21.01 -0.02
CA VAL A 51 45.26 -21.89 0.93
C VAL A 51 44.00 -21.21 1.46
N GLU A 52 44.10 -19.97 1.92
CA GLU A 52 42.96 -19.18 2.41
C GLU A 52 41.90 -19.00 1.31
N ALA A 53 42.30 -18.77 0.05
CA ALA A 53 41.38 -18.68 -1.07
C ALA A 53 40.65 -20.01 -1.35
N LYS A 54 41.35 -21.15 -1.28
CA LYS A 54 40.73 -22.49 -1.42
C LYS A 54 39.73 -22.78 -0.30
N GLU A 55 40.08 -22.43 0.94
CA GLU A 55 39.17 -22.58 2.09
C GLU A 55 37.94 -21.68 1.98
N ARG A 56 38.13 -20.41 1.58
CA ARG A 56 37.02 -19.49 1.30
C ARG A 56 36.10 -20.02 0.19
N ALA A 57 36.67 -20.50 -0.92
CA ALA A 57 35.89 -21.07 -2.01
C ALA A 57 35.11 -22.33 -1.58
N LYS A 58 35.71 -23.20 -0.75
CA LYS A 58 35.04 -24.37 -0.18
C LYS A 58 33.88 -23.97 0.73
N ARG A 59 34.09 -22.98 1.61
CA ARG A 59 33.05 -22.44 2.51
C ARG A 59 31.90 -21.82 1.72
N GLN A 60 32.21 -21.04 0.69
CA GLN A 60 31.20 -20.41 -0.17
C GLN A 60 30.35 -21.46 -0.91
N ARG A 61 30.97 -22.52 -1.46
CA ARG A 61 30.23 -23.63 -2.09
C ARG A 61 29.33 -24.38 -1.11
N TYR A 62 29.77 -24.53 0.14
CA TYR A 62 28.95 -25.15 1.19
C TYR A 62 27.75 -24.27 1.53
N LEU A 63 27.97 -22.96 1.73
CA LEU A 63 26.89 -22.00 2.01
C LEU A 63 25.87 -21.94 0.87
N SER A 64 26.32 -21.83 -0.38
CA SER A 64 25.41 -21.80 -1.54
C SER A 64 24.62 -23.10 -1.68
N LYS A 65 25.23 -24.25 -1.37
CA LYS A 65 24.54 -25.54 -1.36
C LYS A 65 23.49 -25.58 -0.25
N PHE A 66 23.84 -25.15 0.95
CA PHE A 66 22.94 -25.10 2.09
C PHE A 66 21.74 -24.17 1.84
N GLU A 67 21.99 -22.97 1.31
CA GLU A 67 20.95 -22.02 0.91
C GLU A 67 19.99 -22.62 -0.13
N ALA A 68 20.51 -23.34 -1.13
CA ALA A 68 19.69 -24.00 -2.13
C ALA A 68 18.88 -25.18 -1.58
N GLU A 69 19.45 -25.97 -0.68
CA GLU A 69 18.74 -27.06 0.02
C GLU A 69 17.63 -26.49 0.92
N TRP A 70 17.94 -25.46 1.71
CA TRP A 70 16.99 -24.77 2.56
C TRP A 70 15.84 -24.14 1.76
N SER A 71 16.15 -23.48 0.64
CA SER A 71 15.12 -22.92 -0.26
C SER A 71 14.20 -24.00 -0.84
N ALA A 72 14.73 -25.18 -1.20
CA ALA A 72 13.91 -26.30 -1.67
C ALA A 72 12.97 -26.84 -0.57
N GLU A 73 13.48 -26.95 0.66
CA GLU A 73 12.69 -27.36 1.83
C GLU A 73 11.59 -26.35 2.15
N GLU A 74 11.89 -25.05 2.12
CA GLU A 74 10.92 -23.98 2.39
C GLU A 74 9.81 -23.95 1.33
N ARG A 75 10.16 -24.05 0.04
CA ARG A 75 9.18 -24.19 -1.06
C ARG A 75 8.29 -25.42 -0.87
N THR A 76 8.87 -26.55 -0.49
CA THR A 76 8.12 -27.79 -0.21
C THR A 76 7.17 -27.61 0.97
N ARG A 77 7.64 -26.98 2.06
CA ARG A 77 6.80 -26.71 3.24
C ARG A 77 5.63 -25.79 2.90
N SER A 78 5.87 -24.75 2.10
CA SER A 78 4.81 -23.84 1.64
C SER A 78 3.74 -24.57 0.81
N LEU A 79 4.15 -25.37 -0.18
CA LEU A 79 3.24 -26.19 -1.00
C LEU A 79 2.42 -27.18 -0.17
N GLN A 80 3.03 -27.79 0.85
CA GLN A 80 2.34 -28.70 1.76
C GLN A 80 1.35 -27.97 2.67
N ALA A 81 1.69 -26.77 3.14
CA ALA A 81 0.79 -25.94 3.95
C ALA A 81 -0.42 -25.47 3.13
N GLU A 82 -0.21 -25.05 1.88
CA GLU A 82 -1.28 -24.70 0.95
C GLU A 82 -2.18 -25.91 0.66
N TRP A 83 -1.61 -27.08 0.38
CA TRP A 83 -2.40 -28.31 0.20
C TRP A 83 -3.27 -28.61 1.43
N HIS A 84 -2.67 -28.54 2.62
CA HIS A 84 -3.35 -28.85 3.86
C HIS A 84 -4.45 -27.84 4.20
N SER A 85 -4.27 -26.56 3.89
CA SER A 85 -5.30 -25.54 4.11
C SER A 85 -6.53 -25.78 3.24
N LEU A 86 -6.33 -26.25 2.00
CA LEU A 86 -7.44 -26.64 1.10
C LEU A 86 -8.18 -27.90 1.56
N GLU A 87 -7.49 -28.84 2.20
CA GLU A 87 -8.09 -30.06 2.79
C GLU A 87 -8.86 -29.80 4.09
N THR A 88 -8.52 -28.73 4.80
CA THR A 88 -9.06 -28.43 6.14
C THR A 88 -9.90 -27.16 6.20
N LEU A 89 -10.18 -26.53 5.04
CA LEU A 89 -10.91 -25.27 4.91
C LEU A 89 -12.18 -25.20 5.77
N LEU A 90 -13.06 -26.21 5.68
CA LEU A 90 -14.29 -26.24 6.46
C LEU A 90 -14.00 -26.33 7.97
N LYS A 91 -13.03 -27.15 8.38
CA LYS A 91 -12.67 -27.33 9.79
C LYS A 91 -12.12 -26.04 10.39
N THR A 92 -11.17 -25.41 9.69
CA THR A 92 -10.60 -24.12 10.09
C THR A 92 -11.68 -23.04 10.20
N THR A 93 -12.65 -23.04 9.28
CA THR A 93 -13.80 -22.11 9.34
C THR A 93 -14.61 -22.31 10.62
N ILE A 94 -14.89 -23.55 11.01
CA ILE A 94 -15.74 -23.86 12.18
C ILE A 94 -15.10 -23.44 13.51
N GLU A 95 -13.77 -23.37 13.58
CA GLU A 95 -13.03 -22.96 14.78
C GLU A 95 -13.19 -21.46 15.11
N HIS A 96 -13.66 -20.65 14.17
CA HIS A 96 -13.81 -19.21 14.32
C HIS A 96 -15.25 -18.80 14.70
N THR A 97 -15.37 -17.66 15.40
CA THR A 97 -16.65 -16.99 15.65
C THR A 97 -16.87 -15.90 14.60
N TYR A 98 -18.09 -15.84 14.07
CA TYR A 98 -18.48 -14.90 13.01
C TYR A 98 -19.48 -13.84 13.48
N ILE A 99 -19.76 -13.79 14.78
CA ILE A 99 -20.55 -12.72 15.38
C ILE A 99 -19.68 -11.46 15.44
N ARG A 100 -20.15 -10.38 14.82
CA ARG A 100 -19.45 -9.09 14.81
C ARG A 100 -19.44 -8.45 16.19
N ASP A 101 -18.26 -8.07 16.65
CA ASP A 101 -18.10 -7.13 17.76
C ASP A 101 -18.09 -5.70 17.22
N TRP A 102 -19.18 -4.97 17.48
CA TRP A 102 -19.34 -3.59 17.01
C TRP A 102 -18.36 -2.61 17.68
N GLU A 103 -17.86 -2.90 18.88
CA GLU A 103 -16.93 -2.00 19.57
C GLU A 103 -15.53 -2.07 18.95
N LEU A 104 -15.13 -3.22 18.39
CA LEU A 104 -13.86 -3.36 17.67
C LEU A 104 -13.80 -2.58 16.36
N LEU A 105 -14.96 -2.19 15.80
CA LEU A 105 -15.02 -1.35 14.60
C LEU A 105 -14.85 0.14 14.91
N LYS A 106 -14.92 0.54 16.18
CA LYS A 106 -14.77 1.94 16.57
C LYS A 106 -13.30 2.34 16.61
N LYS A 107 -13.01 3.55 16.14
CA LYS A 107 -11.70 4.18 16.29
C LYS A 107 -11.58 4.72 17.72
N THR A 108 -10.59 4.22 18.46
CA THR A 108 -10.31 4.63 19.85
C THR A 108 -8.92 5.26 20.02
N ASP A 109 -8.19 5.45 18.92
CA ASP A 109 -6.84 5.99 18.95
C ASP A 109 -6.81 7.41 19.50
N LYS A 110 -5.74 7.74 20.22
CA LYS A 110 -5.51 9.09 20.72
C LYS A 110 -4.72 9.89 19.69
N PHE A 111 -4.96 11.20 19.65
CA PHE A 111 -4.19 12.10 18.80
C PHE A 111 -2.70 12.03 19.17
N ALA A 112 -1.87 11.56 18.22
CA ALA A 112 -0.49 11.17 18.47
C ALA A 112 0.48 12.35 18.59
N LYS A 113 0.19 13.49 17.96
CA LYS A 113 1.11 14.64 17.97
C LYS A 113 1.17 15.26 19.36
N ALA A 114 2.39 15.54 19.82
CA ALA A 114 2.61 16.24 21.07
C ALA A 114 2.23 17.72 20.94
N ARG A 115 1.69 18.29 22.02
CA ARG A 115 1.38 19.73 22.07
C ARG A 115 2.68 20.55 21.91
N PRO A 116 2.72 21.56 21.02
CA PRO A 116 3.88 22.44 20.86
C PRO A 116 4.29 23.07 22.19
N ARG A 117 5.59 23.03 22.50
CA ARG A 117 6.15 23.68 23.70
C ARG A 117 6.49 25.14 23.40
N LYS A 118 6.36 26.02 24.39
CA LYS A 118 6.85 27.40 24.30
C LYS A 118 8.37 27.36 24.46
N GLU A 119 9.10 27.77 23.45
CA GLU A 119 10.56 27.91 23.51
C GLU A 119 10.92 29.36 23.84
N GLU A 120 12.00 29.55 24.61
CA GLU A 120 12.49 30.88 24.95
C GLU A 120 13.22 31.52 23.76
N PRO A 121 13.06 32.83 23.53
CA PRO A 121 13.78 33.52 22.47
C PRO A 121 15.29 33.60 22.79
N ALA A 122 16.12 33.44 21.77
CA ALA A 122 17.56 33.62 21.90
C ALA A 122 17.91 35.11 21.97
N LEU A 123 18.00 35.65 23.20
CA LEU A 123 18.28 37.06 23.43
C LEU A 123 19.78 37.36 23.31
N VAL A 124 20.12 38.45 22.62
CA VAL A 124 21.49 38.97 22.57
C VAL A 124 21.78 39.74 23.86
N PRO A 125 22.88 39.43 24.58
CA PRO A 125 23.21 40.14 25.82
C PRO A 125 23.59 41.59 25.54
N LEU A 126 23.26 42.48 26.48
CA LEU A 126 23.57 43.91 26.34
C LEU A 126 25.07 44.17 26.57
N PRO A 127 25.68 45.12 25.82
CA PRO A 127 27.07 45.47 25.98
C PRO A 127 27.30 46.15 27.33
N ALA A 128 28.47 45.92 27.94
CA ALA A 128 28.86 46.56 29.17
C ALA A 128 28.98 48.09 28.99
N LYS A 129 28.47 48.86 29.95
CA LYS A 129 28.52 50.31 29.90
C LYS A 129 29.97 50.81 29.99
N PRO A 130 30.41 51.75 29.12
CA PRO A 130 31.74 52.33 29.21
C PRO A 130 31.97 53.05 30.56
N GLU A 131 33.04 52.69 31.24
CA GLU A 131 33.45 53.35 32.49
C GLU A 131 34.30 54.61 32.23
N PRO A 132 34.13 55.67 33.01
CA PRO A 132 34.95 56.86 32.89
C PRO A 132 36.39 56.57 33.33
N VAL A 133 37.35 56.67 32.41
CA VAL A 133 38.77 56.49 32.73
C VAL A 133 39.32 57.77 33.37
N PRO A 134 39.89 57.72 34.59
CA PRO A 134 40.44 58.91 35.25
C PRO A 134 41.56 59.56 34.42
N PHE A 135 41.48 60.87 34.18
CA PHE A 135 42.51 61.61 33.43
C PHE A 135 43.82 61.64 34.24
N LYS A 136 44.88 61.03 33.69
CA LYS A 136 46.23 61.06 34.26
C LYS A 136 47.16 61.93 33.38
N PRO A 137 47.55 63.13 33.82
CA PRO A 137 48.39 64.02 33.03
C PRO A 137 49.82 63.51 32.90
N LYS A 138 50.41 63.58 31.70
CA LYS A 138 51.84 63.31 31.46
C LYS A 138 52.71 64.52 31.87
N LEU A 139 54.02 64.32 31.97
CA LEU A 139 54.98 65.34 32.45
C LEU A 139 54.90 66.66 31.66
N VAL A 140 54.79 66.60 30.34
CA VAL A 140 54.67 67.77 29.44
C VAL A 140 53.34 68.53 29.66
N GLU A 141 52.28 67.83 30.06
CA GLU A 141 50.94 68.38 30.32
C GLU A 141 50.83 69.02 31.70
N ARG A 142 51.78 68.76 32.61
CA ARG A 142 51.91 69.51 33.86
C ARG A 142 52.57 70.88 33.65
N LEU A 143 53.36 71.02 32.58
CA LEU A 143 54.13 72.22 32.24
C LEU A 143 53.41 73.13 31.23
N VAL A 144 52.60 72.56 30.31
CA VAL A 144 51.86 73.32 29.28
C VAL A 144 50.35 73.16 29.45
N GLY A 145 49.70 74.17 30.04
CA GLY A 145 48.27 74.14 30.38
C GLY A 145 47.33 73.99 29.17
N SER A 146 47.69 74.55 28.01
CA SER A 146 46.88 74.47 26.78
C SER A 146 46.80 73.05 26.22
N ILE A 147 47.92 72.31 26.26
CA ILE A 147 47.99 70.90 25.80
C ILE A 147 47.22 69.98 26.76
N ARG A 148 47.27 70.27 28.07
CA ARG A 148 46.47 69.54 29.09
C ARG A 148 44.97 69.67 28.85
N ARG A 149 44.49 70.89 28.55
CA ARG A 149 43.06 71.15 28.25
C ARG A 149 42.63 70.41 26.99
N LEU A 150 43.38 70.53 25.89
CA LEU A 150 43.08 69.84 24.63
C LEU A 150 43.02 68.31 24.78
N ARG A 151 43.93 67.70 25.56
CA ARG A 151 43.93 66.25 25.79
C ARG A 151 42.80 65.79 26.72
N PHE A 152 42.46 66.60 27.71
CA PHE A 152 41.32 66.35 28.59
C PHE A 152 39.99 66.45 27.82
N GLU A 153 39.84 67.48 26.99
CA GLU A 153 38.70 67.64 26.07
C GLU A 153 38.64 66.48 25.07
N ALA A 154 39.76 66.05 24.49
CA ALA A 154 39.81 64.88 23.62
C ALA A 154 39.41 63.58 24.34
N GLN A 155 39.84 63.36 25.60
CA GLN A 155 39.43 62.19 26.38
C GLN A 155 37.93 62.24 26.74
N LYS A 156 37.42 63.43 27.07
CA LYS A 156 36.00 63.64 27.34
C LYS A 156 35.16 63.37 26.09
N ASN A 157 35.55 63.92 24.94
CA ASN A 157 34.86 63.71 23.66
C ASN A 157 34.92 62.23 23.21
N ASP A 158 36.04 61.53 23.45
CA ASP A 158 36.17 60.08 23.20
C ASP A 158 35.22 59.27 24.10
N TYR A 159 35.11 59.62 25.39
CA TYR A 159 34.17 58.99 26.31
C TYR A 159 32.71 59.25 25.92
N GLU A 160 32.36 60.50 25.56
CA GLU A 160 31.02 60.86 25.09
C GLU A 160 30.68 60.13 23.78
N SER A 161 31.63 60.00 22.86
CA SER A 161 31.45 59.23 21.61
C SER A 161 31.24 57.74 21.89
N LYS A 162 32.00 57.15 22.81
CA LYS A 162 31.83 55.76 23.26
C LYS A 162 30.49 55.54 23.95
N LEU A 163 30.02 56.50 24.73
CA LEU A 163 28.71 56.45 25.38
C LEU A 163 27.59 56.49 24.35
N GLN A 164 27.67 57.38 23.36
CA GLN A 164 26.70 57.45 22.26
C GLN A 164 26.67 56.17 21.43
N LEU A 165 27.84 55.60 21.10
CA LEU A 165 27.93 54.32 20.39
C LEU A 165 27.32 53.17 21.21
N TRP A 166 27.61 53.13 22.52
CA TRP A 166 27.01 52.14 23.43
C TRP A 166 25.49 52.29 23.55
N GLU A 167 24.97 53.52 23.65
CA GLU A 167 23.53 53.78 23.69
C GLU A 167 22.83 53.32 22.40
N ALA A 168 23.44 53.62 21.24
CA ALA A 168 22.94 53.18 19.94
C ALA A 168 22.97 51.65 19.79
N GLU A 169 24.07 51.01 20.20
CA GLU A 169 24.22 49.55 20.17
C GLU A 169 23.19 48.87 21.07
N ARG A 170 23.08 49.32 22.32
CA ARG A 170 22.10 48.86 23.32
C ARG A 170 20.66 49.01 22.81
N ALA A 171 20.31 50.16 22.22
CA ALA A 171 18.99 50.38 21.64
C ALA A 171 18.72 49.41 20.49
N SER A 172 19.70 49.16 19.61
CA SER A 172 19.54 48.21 18.52
C SER A 172 19.39 46.76 19.02
N ILE A 173 20.11 46.38 20.08
CA ILE A 173 20.01 45.04 20.68
C ILE A 173 18.67 44.85 21.36
N ASN A 174 18.18 45.85 22.11
CA ASN A 174 16.84 45.81 22.70
C ASN A 174 15.76 45.65 21.62
N ALA A 175 15.82 46.44 20.56
CA ALA A 175 14.87 46.32 19.45
C ALA A 175 14.90 44.93 18.81
N ARG A 176 16.09 44.35 18.58
CA ARG A 176 16.24 42.97 18.07
C ARG A 176 15.67 41.93 19.03
N ASN A 177 15.93 42.05 20.32
CA ASN A 177 15.43 41.15 21.37
C ASN A 177 13.91 41.20 21.49
N GLU A 178 13.31 42.40 21.40
CA GLU A 178 11.85 42.58 21.39
C GLU A 178 11.20 41.97 20.16
N THR A 179 11.79 42.15 18.97
CA THR A 179 11.30 41.51 17.74
C THR A 179 11.44 39.99 17.83
N ALA A 180 12.59 39.47 18.26
CA ALA A 180 12.80 38.03 18.44
C ALA A 180 11.81 37.40 19.43
N THR A 181 11.45 38.13 20.50
CA THR A 181 10.42 37.69 21.46
C THR A 181 9.05 37.65 20.80
N ARG A 182 8.66 38.71 20.08
CA ARG A 182 7.37 38.79 19.36
C ARG A 182 7.23 37.70 18.30
N ASP A 183 8.23 37.54 17.44
CA ASP A 183 8.24 36.52 16.37
C ASP A 183 8.09 35.11 16.97
N ARG A 184 8.77 34.84 18.11
CA ARG A 184 8.66 33.54 18.78
C ARG A 184 7.29 33.30 19.39
N GLU A 185 6.66 34.33 19.96
CA GLU A 185 5.30 34.25 20.47
C GLU A 185 4.26 34.04 19.38
N GLU A 186 4.42 34.71 18.23
CA GLU A 186 3.57 34.55 17.06
C GLU A 186 3.70 33.13 16.48
N GLN A 187 4.93 32.65 16.25
CA GLN A 187 5.18 31.27 15.82
C GLN A 187 4.59 30.23 16.78
N HIS A 188 4.70 30.46 18.10
CA HIS A 188 4.12 29.54 19.08
C HIS A 188 2.59 29.56 19.03
N LYS A 189 1.98 30.73 18.84
CA LYS A 189 0.53 30.88 18.69
C LYS A 189 0.02 30.19 17.42
N GLU A 190 0.72 30.36 16.29
CA GLU A 190 0.42 29.67 15.04
C GLU A 190 0.55 28.15 15.20
N ALA A 191 1.63 27.67 15.80
CA ALA A 191 1.82 26.25 16.07
C ALA A 191 0.72 25.66 16.96
N LEU A 192 0.28 26.40 17.99
CA LEU A 192 -0.84 26.00 18.85
C LEU A 192 -2.18 25.97 18.09
N ALA A 193 -2.43 26.95 17.23
CA ALA A 193 -3.63 27.00 16.40
C ALA A 193 -3.67 25.82 15.42
N GLN A 194 -2.54 25.54 14.75
CA GLN A 194 -2.41 24.39 13.85
C GLN A 194 -2.60 23.07 14.60
N TYR A 195 -1.98 22.91 15.77
CA TYR A 195 -2.16 21.74 16.62
C TYR A 195 -3.64 21.55 17.03
N ALA A 196 -4.32 22.63 17.43
CA ALA A 196 -5.72 22.56 17.84
C ALA A 196 -6.63 22.17 16.67
N TYR A 197 -6.39 22.75 15.49
CA TYR A 197 -7.11 22.42 14.26
C TYR A 197 -6.92 20.94 13.89
N GLU A 198 -5.67 20.46 13.82
CA GLU A 198 -5.40 19.05 13.48
C GLU A 198 -6.00 18.07 14.49
N ARG A 199 -5.95 18.41 15.79
CA ARG A 199 -6.58 17.60 16.83
C ARG A 199 -8.10 17.57 16.67
N GLU A 200 -8.72 18.71 16.41
CA GLU A 200 -10.18 18.80 16.19
C GLU A 200 -10.62 18.01 14.96
N GLN A 201 -9.88 18.10 13.85
CA GLN A 201 -10.13 17.30 12.65
C GLN A 201 -10.04 15.80 12.96
N PHE A 202 -8.97 15.35 13.60
CA PHE A 202 -8.80 13.95 14.01
C PHE A 202 -9.94 13.46 14.92
N GLU A 203 -10.30 14.25 15.93
CA GLU A 203 -11.40 13.91 16.84
C GLU A 203 -12.76 13.94 16.14
N SER A 204 -12.98 14.81 15.15
CA SER A 204 -14.20 14.86 14.35
C SER A 204 -14.33 13.65 13.44
N GLU A 205 -13.28 13.31 12.69
CA GLU A 205 -13.24 12.12 11.84
C GLU A 205 -13.47 10.84 12.65
N GLN A 206 -12.87 10.76 13.85
CA GLN A 206 -13.10 9.66 14.78
C GLN A 206 -14.56 9.58 15.23
N ARG A 207 -15.16 10.70 15.64
CA ARG A 207 -16.58 10.75 16.03
C ARG A 207 -17.50 10.36 14.88
N GLU A 208 -17.33 10.97 13.71
CA GLU A 208 -18.16 10.68 12.53
C GLU A 208 -18.08 9.21 12.11
N TRP A 209 -16.90 8.60 12.19
CA TRP A 209 -16.75 7.17 11.95
C TRP A 209 -17.49 6.33 13.00
N ASN A 210 -17.29 6.62 14.29
CA ASN A 210 -17.92 5.87 15.38
C ASN A 210 -19.46 6.03 15.35
N ASP A 211 -19.96 7.21 15.03
CA ASP A 211 -21.40 7.48 14.86
C ASP A 211 -21.98 6.68 13.69
N LYS A 212 -21.25 6.55 12.57
CA LYS A 212 -21.65 5.68 11.44
C LYS A 212 -21.72 4.22 11.86
N VAL A 213 -20.74 3.73 12.63
CA VAL A 213 -20.74 2.36 13.17
C VAL A 213 -21.96 2.14 14.07
N ASP A 214 -22.27 3.09 14.96
CA ASP A 214 -23.44 3.00 15.85
C ASP A 214 -24.77 3.10 15.08
N GLN A 215 -24.83 3.87 13.99
CA GLN A 215 -25.99 3.92 13.10
C GLN A 215 -26.21 2.58 12.38
N GLN A 216 -25.15 2.00 11.80
CA GLN A 216 -25.21 0.68 11.16
C GLN A 216 -25.64 -0.40 12.15
N ARG A 217 -25.08 -0.38 13.36
CA ARG A 217 -25.47 -1.27 14.46
C ARG A 217 -26.96 -1.15 14.76
N SER A 218 -27.47 0.07 14.88
CA SER A 218 -28.88 0.32 15.18
C SER A 218 -29.80 -0.19 14.07
N LEU A 219 -29.45 0.03 12.80
CA LEU A 219 -30.19 -0.48 11.64
C LEU A 219 -30.17 -2.02 11.57
N PHE A 220 -29.04 -2.63 11.90
CA PHE A 220 -28.89 -4.09 11.96
C PHE A 220 -29.85 -4.70 13.01
N PHE A 221 -29.87 -4.16 14.24
CA PHE A 221 -30.79 -4.63 15.28
C PHE A 221 -32.27 -4.31 14.96
N ALA A 222 -32.53 -3.31 14.11
CA ALA A 222 -33.86 -3.01 13.59
C ALA A 222 -34.27 -3.92 12.41
N LEU A 223 -33.46 -4.92 12.04
CA LEU A 223 -33.69 -5.83 10.92
C LEU A 223 -33.87 -5.11 9.58
N ASN A 224 -33.19 -3.98 9.39
CA ASN A 224 -33.19 -3.27 8.11
C ASN A 224 -32.50 -4.15 7.03
N PRO A 225 -33.17 -4.46 5.89
CA PRO A 225 -32.62 -5.35 4.87
C PRO A 225 -31.26 -4.92 4.32
N ASP A 226 -31.07 -3.63 4.05
CA ASP A 226 -29.81 -3.10 3.49
C ASP A 226 -28.67 -3.21 4.51
N ALA A 227 -28.95 -2.95 5.79
CA ALA A 227 -27.96 -3.10 6.86
C ALA A 227 -27.59 -4.57 7.12
N LEU A 228 -28.56 -5.49 7.06
CA LEU A 228 -28.31 -6.94 7.16
C LEU A 228 -27.45 -7.44 5.98
N LEU A 229 -27.79 -6.99 4.77
CA LEU A 229 -27.03 -7.32 3.57
C LEU A 229 -25.59 -6.76 3.64
N SER A 230 -25.42 -5.50 4.02
CA SER A 230 -24.10 -4.89 4.23
C SER A 230 -23.30 -5.67 5.27
N TYR A 231 -23.94 -6.09 6.36
CA TYR A 231 -23.32 -6.88 7.41
C TYR A 231 -22.75 -8.21 6.88
N TRP A 232 -23.51 -8.93 6.05
CA TRP A 232 -23.04 -10.17 5.44
C TRP A 232 -22.05 -9.93 4.30
N ASN A 233 -22.12 -8.82 3.56
CA ASN A 233 -21.12 -8.49 2.55
C ASN A 233 -19.73 -8.33 3.20
N ASP A 234 -19.64 -7.55 4.28
CA ASP A 234 -18.39 -7.38 5.03
C ASP A 234 -17.82 -8.72 5.55
N LEU A 235 -18.68 -9.70 5.87
CA LEU A 235 -18.27 -11.04 6.34
C LEU A 235 -17.44 -11.79 5.29
N PHE A 236 -17.59 -11.45 4.02
CA PHE A 236 -16.83 -12.02 2.91
C PHE A 236 -15.67 -11.12 2.45
N SER A 237 -15.55 -9.89 2.95
CA SER A 237 -14.49 -8.96 2.53
C SER A 237 -13.08 -9.30 3.03
N ASP A 238 -12.94 -10.03 4.14
CA ASP A 238 -11.64 -10.42 4.73
C ASP A 238 -11.36 -11.94 4.56
N GLN A 239 -11.70 -12.52 3.42
CA GLN A 239 -11.41 -13.93 3.16
C GLN A 239 -9.94 -14.20 2.85
N TYR A 240 -9.28 -14.97 3.72
CA TYR A 240 -7.93 -15.48 3.52
C TYR A 240 -7.92 -16.70 2.59
N TYR A 241 -8.13 -16.50 1.29
CA TYR A 241 -7.81 -17.52 0.28
C TYR A 241 -6.36 -17.40 -0.20
N PRO A 242 -5.79 -18.47 -0.80
CA PRO A 242 -4.50 -18.37 -1.47
C PRO A 242 -4.49 -17.23 -2.51
N GLU A 243 -3.32 -16.64 -2.71
CA GLU A 243 -3.14 -15.54 -3.66
C GLU A 243 -3.63 -15.90 -5.07
N GLY A 244 -4.36 -14.98 -5.73
CA GLY A 244 -4.90 -15.18 -7.08
C GLY A 244 -6.23 -15.95 -7.13
N TRP A 245 -6.81 -16.29 -5.98
CA TRP A 245 -8.17 -16.81 -5.91
C TRP A 245 -9.22 -15.72 -6.16
N PRO A 246 -10.38 -16.08 -6.73
CA PRO A 246 -11.46 -15.12 -6.93
C PRO A 246 -12.10 -14.71 -5.60
N ASP A 247 -12.63 -13.49 -5.58
CA ASP A 247 -13.28 -12.87 -4.42
C ASP A 247 -14.66 -12.24 -4.76
N ASP A 248 -15.20 -12.49 -5.96
CA ASP A 248 -16.54 -12.04 -6.35
C ASP A 248 -17.60 -12.89 -5.63
N VAL A 249 -18.20 -12.30 -4.60
CA VAL A 249 -19.34 -12.84 -3.87
C VAL A 249 -20.46 -11.82 -3.90
N ARG A 250 -21.60 -12.22 -4.45
CA ARG A 250 -22.80 -11.38 -4.55
C ARG A 250 -23.87 -11.94 -3.63
N LEU A 251 -24.45 -11.07 -2.84
CA LEU A 251 -25.47 -11.43 -1.87
C LEU A 251 -26.79 -10.78 -2.26
N ASP A 252 -27.90 -11.47 -2.05
CA ASP A 252 -29.25 -10.89 -2.07
C ASP A 252 -30.05 -11.46 -0.91
N TYR A 253 -30.86 -10.62 -0.28
CA TYR A 253 -31.62 -10.98 0.91
C TYR A 253 -33.10 -10.71 0.70
N MET A 254 -33.89 -11.77 0.83
CA MET A 254 -35.35 -11.74 0.73
C MET A 254 -35.96 -11.66 2.14
N PRO A 255 -36.45 -10.50 2.60
CA PRO A 255 -36.94 -10.34 3.97
C PRO A 255 -38.20 -11.16 4.25
N GLU A 256 -39.08 -11.29 3.25
CA GLU A 256 -40.36 -12.02 3.35
C GLU A 256 -40.17 -13.50 3.72
N THR A 257 -39.13 -14.12 3.15
CA THR A 257 -38.80 -15.54 3.37
C THR A 257 -37.62 -15.73 4.30
N LYS A 258 -37.00 -14.64 4.78
CA LYS A 258 -35.75 -14.64 5.55
C LYS A 258 -34.66 -15.50 4.87
N THR A 259 -34.55 -15.37 3.54
CA THR A 259 -33.62 -16.17 2.72
C THR A 259 -32.49 -15.30 2.22
N LEU A 260 -31.25 -15.69 2.49
CA LEU A 260 -30.07 -15.10 1.88
C LEU A 260 -29.60 -15.96 0.71
N ILE A 261 -29.38 -15.34 -0.43
CA ILE A 261 -28.81 -15.96 -1.62
C ILE A 261 -27.35 -15.51 -1.74
N LEU A 262 -26.44 -16.46 -1.83
CA LEU A 262 -25.02 -16.24 -2.10
C LEU A 262 -24.73 -16.72 -3.52
N ASP A 263 -24.32 -15.81 -4.39
CA ASP A 263 -23.78 -16.13 -5.71
C ASP A 263 -22.26 -15.94 -5.68
N TYR A 264 -21.54 -17.04 -5.72
CA TYR A 264 -20.15 -17.13 -5.27
C TYR A 264 -19.24 -17.59 -6.40
N GLN A 265 -18.21 -16.79 -6.72
CA GLN A 265 -17.18 -17.19 -7.67
C GLN A 265 -16.24 -18.24 -7.07
N LEU A 266 -16.33 -19.45 -7.59
CA LEU A 266 -15.46 -20.55 -7.22
C LEU A 266 -14.16 -20.55 -8.05
N PRO A 267 -13.03 -21.01 -7.47
CA PRO A 267 -11.76 -21.07 -8.18
C PRO A 267 -11.79 -22.07 -9.34
N HIS A 268 -11.05 -21.76 -10.41
CA HIS A 268 -10.79 -22.71 -11.49
C HIS A 268 -9.73 -23.74 -11.04
N ILE A 269 -9.79 -24.96 -11.59
CA ILE A 269 -8.84 -26.05 -11.23
C ILE A 269 -7.37 -25.71 -11.51
N ASP A 270 -7.11 -24.72 -12.36
CA ASP A 270 -5.76 -24.26 -12.67
C ASP A 270 -5.09 -23.49 -11.53
N LEU A 271 -5.88 -22.96 -10.59
CA LEU A 271 -5.39 -22.28 -9.39
C LEU A 271 -4.96 -23.26 -8.28
N PHE A 272 -5.16 -24.57 -8.48
CA PHE A 272 -4.80 -25.58 -7.49
C PHE A 272 -3.33 -26.04 -7.66
N PRO A 273 -2.62 -26.39 -6.57
CA PRO A 273 -1.22 -26.78 -6.60
C PRO A 273 -0.92 -27.86 -7.65
N ARG A 274 0.03 -27.56 -8.54
CA ARG A 274 0.53 -28.51 -9.56
C ARG A 274 1.77 -29.26 -9.11
N ILE A 275 2.49 -28.74 -8.11
CA ILE A 275 3.75 -29.26 -7.60
C ILE A 275 3.53 -29.71 -6.15
N ARG A 276 4.01 -30.91 -5.82
CA ARG A 276 3.93 -31.48 -4.48
C ARG A 276 5.18 -31.23 -3.64
N GLU A 277 6.33 -31.24 -4.29
CA GLU A 277 7.64 -31.22 -3.62
C GLU A 277 8.69 -30.60 -4.54
N VAL A 278 9.62 -29.84 -3.97
CA VAL A 278 10.80 -29.30 -4.62
C VAL A 278 12.05 -29.85 -3.93
N ARG A 279 12.96 -30.47 -4.69
CA ARG A 279 14.23 -30.98 -4.17
C ARG A 279 15.41 -30.37 -4.91
N TYR A 280 16.45 -29.98 -4.17
CA TYR A 280 17.70 -29.51 -4.76
C TYR A 280 18.58 -30.68 -5.22
N VAL A 281 18.98 -30.68 -6.49
CA VAL A 281 19.86 -31.69 -7.09
C VAL A 281 21.27 -31.14 -7.19
N SER A 282 22.08 -31.41 -6.17
CA SER A 282 23.46 -30.91 -6.07
C SER A 282 24.36 -31.24 -7.27
N ALA A 283 24.12 -32.38 -7.94
CA ALA A 283 24.89 -32.78 -9.13
C ALA A 283 24.67 -31.88 -10.36
N ARG A 284 23.51 -31.19 -10.43
CA ARG A 284 23.12 -30.35 -11.58
C ARG A 284 22.92 -28.89 -11.20
N THR A 285 23.12 -28.54 -9.93
CA THR A 285 22.87 -27.19 -9.39
C THR A 285 21.48 -26.68 -9.75
N SER A 286 20.47 -27.54 -9.66
CA SER A 286 19.12 -27.24 -10.11
C SER A 286 18.06 -27.79 -9.17
N PHE A 287 16.87 -27.20 -9.21
CA PHE A 287 15.69 -27.70 -8.51
C PHE A 287 14.96 -28.73 -9.36
N LYS A 288 14.53 -29.82 -8.72
CA LYS A 288 13.67 -30.84 -9.30
C LYS A 288 12.31 -30.77 -8.63
N GLU A 289 11.28 -30.59 -9.43
CA GLU A 289 9.89 -30.52 -8.98
C GLU A 289 9.21 -31.88 -9.18
N THR A 290 8.45 -32.31 -8.17
CA THR A 290 7.62 -33.51 -8.25
C THR A 290 6.17 -33.07 -8.45
N PRO A 291 5.53 -33.39 -9.60
CA PRO A 291 4.17 -32.96 -9.87
C PRO A 291 3.15 -33.71 -9.01
N VAL A 292 2.02 -33.06 -8.72
CA VAL A 292 0.84 -33.70 -8.13
C VAL A 292 0.16 -34.59 -9.18
N PRO A 293 -0.16 -35.86 -8.87
CA PRO A 293 -0.96 -36.70 -9.77
C PRO A 293 -2.32 -36.05 -10.08
N GLU A 294 -2.73 -36.07 -11.36
CA GLU A 294 -3.96 -35.40 -11.81
C GLU A 294 -5.21 -35.91 -11.06
N SER A 295 -5.25 -37.19 -10.72
CA SER A 295 -6.34 -37.79 -9.92
C SER A 295 -6.45 -37.20 -8.51
N GLN A 296 -5.32 -36.92 -7.86
CA GLN A 296 -5.29 -36.28 -6.54
C GLN A 296 -5.71 -34.83 -6.62
N ARG A 297 -5.23 -34.09 -7.63
CA ARG A 297 -5.62 -32.69 -7.85
C ARG A 297 -7.12 -32.56 -8.13
N LYS A 298 -7.68 -33.42 -8.98
CA LYS A 298 -9.13 -33.46 -9.27
C LYS A 298 -9.97 -33.78 -8.04
N LYS A 299 -9.50 -34.70 -7.19
CA LYS A 299 -10.17 -35.02 -5.92
C LYS A 299 -10.13 -33.84 -4.96
N LEU A 300 -8.97 -33.19 -4.80
CA LEU A 300 -8.82 -32.01 -3.96
C LEU A 300 -9.74 -30.89 -4.45
N TYR A 301 -9.77 -30.64 -5.76
CA TYR A 301 -10.66 -29.65 -6.37
C TYR A 301 -12.12 -29.86 -5.98
N ASP A 302 -12.67 -31.05 -6.27
CA ASP A 302 -14.07 -31.37 -5.95
C ASP A 302 -14.35 -31.17 -4.45
N GLU A 303 -13.49 -31.69 -3.58
CA GLU A 303 -13.68 -31.61 -2.13
C GLU A 303 -13.62 -30.18 -1.61
N THR A 304 -12.67 -29.38 -2.09
CA THR A 304 -12.53 -27.98 -1.72
C THR A 304 -13.76 -27.16 -2.12
N LEU A 305 -14.35 -27.41 -3.28
CA LEU A 305 -15.57 -26.69 -3.69
C LEU A 305 -16.77 -27.00 -2.80
N TYR A 306 -16.97 -28.26 -2.38
CA TYR A 306 -17.99 -28.60 -1.39
C TYR A 306 -17.71 -27.93 -0.04
N GLN A 307 -16.44 -27.90 0.38
CA GLN A 307 -16.04 -27.22 1.62
C GLN A 307 -16.32 -25.71 1.55
N ILE A 308 -16.04 -25.02 0.44
CA ILE A 308 -16.34 -23.59 0.27
C ILE A 308 -17.84 -23.32 0.44
N ALA A 309 -18.70 -24.11 -0.20
CA ALA A 309 -20.14 -23.95 -0.08
C ALA A 309 -20.60 -24.10 1.38
N LEU A 310 -20.22 -25.19 2.04
CA LEU A 310 -20.59 -25.43 3.44
C LEU A 310 -19.98 -24.41 4.41
N ALA A 311 -18.72 -24.03 4.21
CA ALA A 311 -18.04 -23.03 5.03
C ALA A 311 -18.72 -21.67 4.92
N SER A 312 -19.10 -21.25 3.71
CA SER A 312 -19.79 -19.99 3.47
C SER A 312 -21.16 -19.96 4.14
N MET A 313 -21.93 -21.05 4.01
CA MET A 313 -23.22 -21.17 4.70
C MET A 313 -23.06 -21.19 6.22
N TYR A 314 -22.04 -21.88 6.74
CA TYR A 314 -21.72 -21.91 8.17
C TYR A 314 -21.41 -20.51 8.69
N LYS A 315 -20.53 -19.76 8.02
CA LYS A 315 -20.20 -18.37 8.36
C LYS A 315 -21.46 -17.52 8.49
N VAL A 316 -22.33 -17.57 7.47
CA VAL A 316 -23.57 -16.80 7.44
C VAL A 316 -24.50 -17.17 8.59
N PHE A 317 -24.78 -18.47 8.80
CA PHE A 317 -25.67 -18.90 9.88
C PHE A 317 -25.11 -18.58 11.28
N GLN A 318 -23.79 -18.72 11.49
CA GLN A 318 -23.14 -18.34 12.76
C GLN A 318 -23.19 -16.83 12.99
N SER A 319 -23.07 -16.03 11.95
CA SER A 319 -23.06 -14.56 12.06
C SER A 319 -24.43 -13.96 12.42
N ASP A 320 -25.52 -14.72 12.28
CA ASP A 320 -26.89 -14.23 12.48
C ASP A 320 -27.29 -14.13 13.96
N ALA A 321 -26.85 -13.04 14.60
CA ALA A 321 -27.12 -12.74 16.00
C ALA A 321 -28.55 -12.23 16.29
N VAL A 322 -29.31 -11.84 15.27
CA VAL A 322 -30.64 -11.21 15.39
C VAL A 322 -31.79 -12.09 14.88
N ASP A 323 -31.49 -13.34 14.52
CA ASP A 323 -32.43 -14.30 13.96
C ASP A 323 -33.18 -13.79 12.71
N ALA A 324 -32.41 -13.12 11.84
CA ALA A 324 -32.86 -12.63 10.55
C ALA A 324 -32.92 -13.72 9.49
N LEU A 325 -32.24 -14.87 9.67
CA LEU A 325 -32.16 -15.92 8.65
C LEU A 325 -32.98 -17.16 8.99
N ALA A 326 -33.86 -17.55 8.06
CA ALA A 326 -34.51 -18.85 8.06
C ALA A 326 -33.81 -19.84 7.11
N SER A 327 -33.30 -19.36 5.98
CA SER A 327 -32.70 -20.20 4.93
C SER A 327 -31.53 -19.49 4.25
N VAL A 328 -30.61 -20.29 3.71
CA VAL A 328 -29.51 -19.82 2.86
C VAL A 328 -29.49 -20.65 1.58
N VAL A 329 -29.31 -19.97 0.46
CA VAL A 329 -29.04 -20.54 -0.86
C VAL A 329 -27.62 -20.21 -1.24
N PHE A 330 -26.83 -21.19 -1.65
CA PHE A 330 -25.49 -21.01 -2.19
C PHE A 330 -25.48 -21.44 -3.65
N ASN A 331 -25.03 -20.56 -4.54
CA ASN A 331 -24.82 -20.80 -5.96
C ASN A 331 -23.33 -20.59 -6.25
N GLY A 332 -22.65 -21.64 -6.69
CA GLY A 332 -21.24 -21.59 -7.03
C GLY A 332 -21.04 -21.57 -8.53
N TRP A 333 -20.43 -20.51 -9.06
CA TRP A 333 -20.10 -20.39 -10.48
C TRP A 333 -18.59 -20.33 -10.71
N VAL A 334 -18.15 -20.82 -11.85
CA VAL A 334 -16.72 -20.80 -12.24
C VAL A 334 -16.59 -20.05 -13.55
N GLN A 335 -15.64 -19.13 -13.62
CA GLN A 335 -15.28 -18.51 -14.89
C GLN A 335 -14.48 -19.52 -15.73
N SER A 336 -14.96 -19.82 -16.94
CA SER A 336 -14.32 -20.76 -17.86
C SER A 336 -14.48 -20.32 -19.31
N ILE A 337 -13.73 -20.95 -20.21
CA ILE A 337 -13.85 -20.74 -21.65
C ILE A 337 -14.67 -21.90 -22.22
N ASP A 338 -15.76 -21.56 -22.89
CA ASP A 338 -16.52 -22.54 -23.66
C ASP A 338 -15.64 -23.07 -24.80
N LYS A 339 -15.35 -24.37 -24.79
CA LYS A 339 -14.42 -24.99 -25.76
C LYS A 339 -14.96 -25.01 -27.19
N ALA A 340 -16.28 -24.91 -27.38
CA ALA A 340 -16.90 -24.95 -28.69
C ALA A 340 -16.94 -23.55 -29.34
N THR A 341 -17.14 -22.51 -28.55
CA THR A 341 -17.31 -21.12 -29.03
C THR A 341 -16.10 -20.22 -28.76
N GLY A 342 -15.23 -20.60 -27.82
CA GLY A 342 -14.14 -19.75 -27.33
C GLY A 342 -14.61 -18.60 -26.43
N ALA A 343 -15.91 -18.51 -26.14
CA ALA A 343 -16.48 -17.43 -25.34
C ALA A 343 -16.18 -17.62 -23.85
N LEU A 344 -15.99 -16.51 -23.14
CA LEU A 344 -15.93 -16.51 -21.69
C LEU A 344 -17.33 -16.76 -21.13
N ILE A 345 -17.47 -17.80 -20.30
CA ILE A 345 -18.73 -18.19 -19.68
C ILE A 345 -18.58 -18.25 -18.15
N ARG A 346 -19.71 -18.12 -17.45
CA ARG A 346 -19.80 -18.23 -15.99
C ARG A 346 -20.87 -19.26 -15.58
N PRO A 347 -20.68 -20.55 -15.89
CA PRO A 347 -21.63 -21.58 -15.51
C PRO A 347 -21.70 -21.71 -14.00
N CYS A 348 -22.93 -21.76 -13.46
CA CYS A 348 -23.17 -22.31 -12.13
C CYS A 348 -22.89 -23.82 -12.18
N ILE A 349 -22.02 -24.33 -11.32
CA ILE A 349 -21.58 -25.74 -11.32
C ILE A 349 -22.10 -26.52 -10.11
N LEU A 350 -22.49 -25.81 -9.04
CA LEU A 350 -23.14 -26.36 -7.87
C LEU A 350 -24.09 -25.34 -7.25
N SER A 351 -25.18 -25.83 -6.68
CA SER A 351 -26.15 -25.02 -5.94
C SER A 351 -26.77 -25.83 -4.80
N VAL A 352 -27.01 -25.20 -3.66
CA VAL A 352 -27.63 -25.86 -2.50
C VAL A 352 -28.46 -24.86 -1.70
N GLN A 353 -29.61 -25.32 -1.22
CA GLN A 353 -30.45 -24.57 -0.29
C GLN A 353 -30.67 -25.39 0.98
N THR A 354 -30.63 -24.73 2.13
CA THR A 354 -30.99 -25.37 3.41
C THR A 354 -31.59 -24.36 4.36
N THR A 355 -32.25 -24.86 5.41
CA THR A 355 -32.76 -24.04 6.50
C THR A 355 -31.73 -23.95 7.63
N LYS A 356 -31.77 -22.86 8.40
CA LYS A 356 -30.90 -22.65 9.57
C LYS A 356 -31.01 -23.82 10.56
N HIS A 357 -32.23 -24.28 10.83
CA HIS A 357 -32.49 -25.39 11.74
C HIS A 357 -31.89 -26.72 11.23
N GLU A 358 -32.13 -27.08 9.96
CA GLU A 358 -31.58 -28.30 9.38
C GLU A 358 -30.05 -28.27 9.39
N PHE A 359 -29.44 -27.15 8.97
CA PHE A 359 -27.99 -27.02 8.86
C PHE A 359 -27.29 -27.07 10.22
N LEU A 360 -27.79 -26.31 11.20
CA LEU A 360 -27.20 -26.26 12.55
C LEU A 360 -27.42 -27.56 13.34
N SER A 361 -28.37 -28.41 12.93
CA SER A 361 -28.55 -29.76 13.52
C SER A 361 -27.44 -30.74 13.14
N LEU A 362 -26.63 -30.41 12.12
CA LEU A 362 -25.52 -31.25 11.66
C LEU A 362 -24.24 -30.94 12.44
N ASN A 363 -23.47 -31.97 12.78
CA ASN A 363 -22.15 -31.79 13.39
C ASN A 363 -21.09 -31.52 12.32
N MET A 364 -20.93 -30.24 11.93
CA MET A 364 -20.02 -29.81 10.87
C MET A 364 -18.54 -30.17 11.12
N SER A 365 -18.11 -30.38 12.36
CA SER A 365 -16.72 -30.77 12.66
C SER A 365 -16.37 -32.19 12.18
N GLN A 366 -17.39 -33.04 11.94
CA GLN A 366 -17.23 -34.46 11.60
C GLN A 366 -17.80 -34.83 10.23
N VAL A 367 -18.35 -33.88 9.47
CA VAL A 367 -18.94 -34.20 8.17
C VAL A 367 -17.88 -34.41 7.10
N ASP A 368 -18.17 -35.35 6.19
CA ASP A 368 -17.60 -35.38 4.84
C ASP A 368 -18.34 -34.34 3.99
N ALA A 369 -17.63 -33.39 3.37
CA ALA A 369 -18.26 -32.23 2.77
C ALA A 369 -19.16 -32.63 1.58
N ARG A 370 -18.70 -33.59 0.77
CA ARG A 370 -19.48 -34.12 -0.35
C ARG A 370 -20.74 -34.84 0.10
N ALA A 371 -20.65 -35.71 1.11
CA ALA A 371 -21.80 -36.43 1.65
C ALA A 371 -22.81 -35.47 2.30
N CYS A 372 -22.32 -34.46 3.02
CA CYS A 372 -23.14 -33.41 3.62
C CYS A 372 -23.88 -32.60 2.55
N PHE A 373 -23.17 -32.13 1.53
CA PHE A 373 -23.77 -31.40 0.40
C PHE A 373 -24.91 -32.21 -0.27
N LYS A 374 -24.69 -33.51 -0.49
CA LYS A 374 -25.75 -34.40 -1.02
C LYS A 374 -26.92 -34.59 -0.06
N LYS A 375 -26.68 -34.69 1.25
CA LYS A 375 -27.73 -34.80 2.27
C LYS A 375 -28.62 -33.56 2.28
N LEU A 376 -28.02 -32.38 2.09
CA LEU A 376 -28.71 -31.09 1.93
C LEU A 376 -29.39 -30.94 0.57
N LYS A 377 -29.46 -32.01 -0.24
CA LYS A 377 -30.06 -32.03 -1.58
C LYS A 377 -29.41 -31.03 -2.55
N GLY A 378 -28.12 -30.75 -2.36
CA GLY A 378 -27.35 -29.93 -3.29
C GLY A 378 -27.33 -30.52 -4.70
N VAL A 379 -27.43 -29.65 -5.70
CA VAL A 379 -27.41 -29.94 -7.12
C VAL A 379 -26.03 -29.63 -7.67
N CYS A 380 -25.43 -30.58 -8.38
CA CYS A 380 -24.14 -30.37 -9.05
C CYS A 380 -23.97 -31.35 -10.22
N GLY A 381 -22.97 -31.10 -11.08
CA GLY A 381 -22.53 -32.09 -12.06
C GLY A 381 -22.03 -33.39 -11.41
N THR A 382 -21.81 -34.44 -12.20
CA THR A 382 -21.30 -35.72 -11.68
C THR A 382 -19.91 -35.58 -11.03
N ARG A 383 -19.09 -34.69 -11.59
CA ARG A 383 -17.75 -34.26 -11.15
C ARG A 383 -17.69 -32.75 -11.32
N LEU A 384 -17.14 -32.03 -10.34
CA LEU A 384 -17.11 -30.57 -10.41
C LEU A 384 -15.99 -30.08 -11.34
N TYR A 385 -14.88 -30.80 -11.43
CA TYR A 385 -13.79 -30.49 -12.37
C TYR A 385 -14.18 -30.54 -13.85
N ASP A 386 -15.34 -31.11 -14.20
CA ASP A 386 -15.86 -31.11 -15.58
C ASP A 386 -16.60 -29.79 -15.91
N ILE A 387 -16.86 -28.92 -14.92
CA ILE A 387 -17.50 -27.59 -15.07
C ILE A 387 -18.84 -27.70 -15.82
N SER A 388 -19.61 -28.75 -15.54
CA SER A 388 -20.91 -28.97 -16.16
C SER A 388 -21.94 -27.98 -15.58
N PRO A 389 -22.61 -27.15 -16.40
CA PRO A 389 -23.59 -26.21 -15.90
C PRO A 389 -24.77 -26.90 -15.22
N VAL A 390 -25.21 -26.37 -14.10
CA VAL A 390 -26.43 -26.76 -13.39
C VAL A 390 -27.36 -25.56 -13.23
N GLN A 391 -28.65 -25.82 -13.07
CA GLN A 391 -29.62 -24.77 -12.76
C GLN A 391 -29.52 -24.41 -11.27
N PRO A 392 -29.36 -23.12 -10.92
CA PRO A 392 -29.43 -22.65 -9.54
C PRO A 392 -30.77 -23.03 -8.88
N VAL A 393 -30.74 -23.40 -7.61
CA VAL A 393 -31.96 -23.72 -6.84
C VAL A 393 -32.85 -22.49 -6.68
N LEU A 394 -32.23 -21.33 -6.44
CA LEU A 394 -32.87 -20.02 -6.45
C LEU A 394 -31.85 -19.02 -7.01
N SER A 395 -32.26 -18.22 -8.00
CA SER A 395 -31.42 -17.18 -8.59
C SER A 395 -31.66 -15.83 -7.93
N LEU A 396 -30.64 -14.97 -7.92
CA LEU A 396 -30.78 -13.56 -7.55
C LEU A 396 -31.86 -12.88 -8.39
N ASP A 397 -32.65 -11.99 -7.77
CA ASP A 397 -33.58 -11.15 -8.52
C ASP A 397 -32.79 -10.00 -9.17
N LYS A 398 -32.40 -10.21 -10.44
CA LYS A 398 -31.66 -9.22 -11.24
C LYS A 398 -32.49 -8.00 -11.64
N SER A 399 -33.74 -7.89 -11.17
CA SER A 399 -34.61 -6.74 -11.42
C SER A 399 -34.61 -5.70 -10.29
N ASP A 400 -34.03 -6.01 -9.12
CA ASP A 400 -33.81 -5.02 -8.05
C ASP A 400 -32.67 -4.07 -8.45
N ARG A 401 -32.95 -2.76 -8.38
CA ARG A 401 -32.02 -1.65 -8.64
C ARG A 401 -30.75 -1.67 -7.77
N ARG A 402 -30.70 -2.47 -6.71
CA ARG A 402 -29.55 -2.64 -5.81
C ARG A 402 -28.59 -3.75 -6.23
N PHE A 403 -28.97 -4.59 -7.20
CA PHE A 403 -28.15 -5.71 -7.66
C PHE A 403 -27.95 -5.65 -9.16
N VAL A 404 -27.10 -4.70 -9.52
CA VAL A 404 -26.45 -4.68 -10.83
C VAL A 404 -25.27 -5.64 -10.74
N ASP A 405 -25.48 -6.88 -11.21
CA ASP A 405 -24.39 -7.77 -11.63
C ASP A 405 -23.33 -6.93 -12.37
N TYR A 406 -22.03 -7.21 -12.25
CA TYR A 406 -21.06 -6.66 -13.20
C TYR A 406 -21.41 -7.17 -14.61
N TYR A 407 -22.20 -6.36 -15.31
CA TYR A 407 -22.63 -6.50 -16.68
C TYR A 407 -22.18 -5.26 -17.45
N GLY A 408 -22.04 -5.41 -18.76
CA GLY A 408 -21.75 -4.29 -19.66
C GLY A 408 -22.80 -3.19 -19.52
N VAL A 409 -22.53 -2.15 -18.73
CA VAL A 409 -23.38 -0.97 -18.62
C VAL A 409 -23.44 -0.27 -19.97
N ALA A 410 -22.34 -0.29 -20.71
CA ALA A 410 -22.22 0.42 -21.97
C ALA A 410 -23.16 -0.12 -23.06
N ASP A 411 -23.44 -1.42 -23.09
CA ASP A 411 -24.37 -2.04 -24.05
C ASP A 411 -25.85 -1.74 -23.76
N SER A 412 -26.16 -1.27 -22.54
CA SER A 412 -27.50 -0.85 -22.11
C SER A 412 -27.78 0.65 -22.34
N LEU A 413 -26.77 1.42 -22.77
CA LEU A 413 -26.90 2.86 -23.01
C LEU A 413 -27.76 3.16 -24.24
N SER A 414 -28.64 4.15 -24.11
CA SER A 414 -29.45 4.67 -25.20
C SER A 414 -29.46 6.20 -25.21
N ASP A 415 -29.97 6.79 -26.30
CA ASP A 415 -30.17 8.24 -26.45
C ASP A 415 -30.98 8.88 -25.29
N THR A 416 -31.71 8.07 -24.52
CA THR A 416 -32.52 8.54 -23.39
C THR A 416 -31.79 8.52 -22.04
N THR A 417 -30.68 7.80 -21.93
CA THR A 417 -29.96 7.57 -20.67
C THR A 417 -29.20 8.84 -20.25
N ASN A 418 -29.59 9.42 -19.12
CA ASN A 418 -28.93 10.59 -18.55
C ASN A 418 -27.81 10.19 -17.59
N LEU A 419 -26.55 10.35 -18.00
CA LEU A 419 -25.38 9.95 -17.20
C LEU A 419 -25.26 10.72 -15.88
N ALA A 420 -25.75 11.97 -15.81
CA ALA A 420 -25.72 12.74 -14.57
C ALA A 420 -26.78 12.30 -13.56
N ALA A 421 -27.78 11.52 -13.99
CA ALA A 421 -28.86 11.00 -13.16
C ALA A 421 -28.78 9.48 -12.94
N MET A 422 -27.82 8.80 -13.57
CA MET A 422 -27.57 7.37 -13.35
C MET A 422 -26.90 7.14 -12.00
N ASP A 423 -26.97 5.93 -11.49
CA ASP A 423 -26.37 5.57 -10.21
C ASP A 423 -24.84 5.76 -10.20
N TRP A 424 -24.25 6.05 -9.04
CA TRP A 424 -22.82 6.38 -8.98
C TRP A 424 -21.94 5.17 -9.26
N GLN A 425 -22.35 3.97 -8.84
CA GLN A 425 -21.66 2.72 -9.19
C GLN A 425 -21.79 2.42 -10.69
N ASP A 426 -22.96 2.65 -11.30
CA ASP A 426 -23.14 2.48 -12.75
C ASP A 426 -22.25 3.42 -13.55
N PHE A 427 -22.07 4.65 -13.07
CA PHE A 427 -21.18 5.63 -13.71
C PHE A 427 -19.71 5.16 -13.63
N GLU A 428 -19.24 4.71 -12.46
CA GLU A 428 -17.88 4.18 -12.30
C GLU A 428 -17.65 2.95 -13.19
N ASN A 429 -18.62 2.03 -13.25
CA ASN A 429 -18.59 0.85 -14.11
C ASN A 429 -18.52 1.24 -15.60
N LEU A 430 -19.30 2.25 -16.02
CA LEU A 430 -19.26 2.77 -17.38
C LEU A 430 -17.89 3.37 -17.74
N ILE A 431 -17.32 4.17 -16.84
CA ILE A 431 -15.97 4.73 -17.05
C ILE A 431 -14.97 3.59 -17.22
N ARG A 432 -15.01 2.57 -16.35
CA ARG A 432 -14.13 1.40 -16.47
C ARG A 432 -14.25 0.71 -17.83
N GLU A 433 -15.46 0.36 -18.27
CA GLU A 433 -15.68 -0.32 -19.56
C GLU A 433 -15.23 0.52 -20.76
N LEU A 434 -15.48 1.83 -20.70
CA LEU A 434 -15.09 2.76 -21.75
C LEU A 434 -13.57 2.83 -21.90
N PHE A 435 -12.84 2.91 -20.79
CA PHE A 435 -11.39 2.97 -20.80
C PHE A 435 -10.74 1.62 -21.11
N GLU A 436 -11.35 0.51 -20.69
CA GLU A 436 -10.92 -0.82 -21.13
C GLU A 436 -10.93 -0.92 -22.66
N LYS A 437 -12.02 -0.48 -23.31
CA LYS A 437 -12.10 -0.43 -24.78
C LYS A 437 -11.12 0.57 -25.40
N GLU A 438 -10.96 1.75 -24.81
CA GLU A 438 -10.02 2.78 -25.31
C GLU A 438 -8.56 2.30 -25.30
N PHE A 439 -8.11 1.68 -24.20
CA PHE A 439 -6.72 1.26 -24.03
C PHE A 439 -6.43 -0.08 -24.71
N SER A 440 -7.40 -0.99 -24.80
CA SER A 440 -7.24 -2.25 -25.54
C SER A 440 -7.00 -2.04 -27.03
N GLN A 441 -7.55 -0.98 -27.63
CA GLN A 441 -7.30 -0.62 -29.05
C GLN A 441 -5.83 -0.27 -29.32
N ASN A 442 -5.11 0.24 -28.32
CA ASN A 442 -3.70 0.64 -28.43
C ASN A 442 -2.73 -0.42 -27.84
N GLY A 443 -3.23 -1.62 -27.53
CA GLY A 443 -2.43 -2.72 -26.98
C GLY A 443 -2.12 -2.60 -25.48
N GLY A 444 -2.77 -1.69 -24.76
CA GLY A 444 -2.59 -1.52 -23.32
C GLY A 444 -3.41 -2.48 -22.49
N GLU A 445 -2.87 -2.84 -21.32
CA GLU A 445 -3.51 -3.73 -20.36
C GLU A 445 -4.18 -2.87 -19.28
N VAL A 446 -5.51 -2.94 -19.17
CA VAL A 446 -6.24 -2.28 -18.08
C VAL A 446 -6.41 -3.28 -16.95
N LYS A 447 -5.86 -2.98 -15.78
CA LYS A 447 -6.01 -3.82 -14.59
C LYS A 447 -7.07 -3.21 -13.67
N ILE A 448 -8.03 -4.04 -13.31
CA ILE A 448 -9.13 -3.67 -12.42
C ILE A 448 -8.56 -3.49 -11.02
N THR A 449 -8.79 -2.33 -10.41
CA THR A 449 -8.63 -2.14 -8.96
C THR A 449 -9.99 -2.38 -8.30
N GLN A 450 -10.03 -3.18 -7.24
CA GLN A 450 -11.24 -3.30 -6.44
C GLN A 450 -11.62 -1.93 -5.86
N ALA A 451 -12.91 -1.65 -5.86
CA ALA A 451 -13.46 -0.43 -5.32
C ALA A 451 -12.99 -0.22 -3.86
N SER A 452 -12.41 0.95 -3.62
CA SER A 452 -12.29 1.60 -2.31
C SER A 452 -11.49 0.84 -1.22
N ARG A 453 -10.17 0.73 -1.40
CA ARG A 453 -9.21 0.87 -0.27
C ARG A 453 -8.07 1.88 -0.54
N ASP A 454 -7.85 2.31 -1.79
CA ASP A 454 -6.72 3.15 -2.20
C ASP A 454 -7.13 4.55 -2.71
N GLY A 455 -7.68 5.40 -1.85
CA GLY A 455 -7.66 6.86 -2.08
C GLY A 455 -8.48 7.40 -3.27
N GLY A 456 -9.53 6.68 -3.71
CA GLY A 456 -10.48 7.16 -4.72
C GLY A 456 -10.04 6.92 -6.18
N VAL A 457 -9.31 5.84 -6.44
CA VAL A 457 -8.98 5.35 -7.79
C VAL A 457 -10.06 4.39 -8.28
N ASP A 458 -10.63 4.67 -9.45
CA ASP A 458 -11.71 3.85 -10.01
C ASP A 458 -11.20 2.84 -11.05
N ALA A 459 -10.09 3.15 -11.74
CA ALA A 459 -9.40 2.20 -12.61
C ALA A 459 -7.90 2.53 -12.77
N VAL A 460 -7.10 1.49 -13.08
CA VAL A 460 -5.68 1.62 -13.42
C VAL A 460 -5.41 1.02 -14.80
N ALA A 461 -4.88 1.84 -15.71
CA ALA A 461 -4.47 1.40 -17.05
C ALA A 461 -2.95 1.35 -17.18
N PHE A 462 -2.42 0.38 -17.92
CA PHE A 462 -1.01 0.32 -18.29
C PHE A 462 -0.87 0.56 -19.78
N ASP A 463 -0.30 1.70 -20.14
CA ASP A 463 0.04 2.03 -21.51
C ASP A 463 1.38 1.33 -21.87
N PRO A 464 1.42 0.49 -22.92
CA PRO A 464 2.57 -0.34 -23.27
C PRO A 464 3.63 0.45 -24.04
N ASP A 465 3.39 1.72 -24.38
CA ASP A 465 4.33 2.55 -25.12
C ASP A 465 5.65 2.68 -24.33
N PRO A 466 6.80 2.26 -24.89
CA PRO A 466 8.07 2.24 -24.18
C PRO A 466 8.69 3.63 -23.93
N ILE A 467 8.14 4.68 -24.54
CA ILE A 467 8.65 6.06 -24.47
C ILE A 467 7.71 6.96 -23.64
N ARG A 468 6.40 6.75 -23.74
CA ARG A 468 5.35 7.58 -23.13
C ARG A 468 4.42 6.82 -22.20
N GLY A 469 4.49 5.49 -22.20
CA GLY A 469 3.58 4.62 -21.45
C GLY A 469 3.94 4.49 -19.97
N GLY A 470 3.28 3.56 -19.30
CA GLY A 470 3.36 3.37 -17.85
C GLY A 470 1.98 3.30 -17.19
N LYS A 471 1.98 3.32 -15.85
CA LYS A 471 0.76 3.24 -15.03
C LYS A 471 -0.02 4.55 -15.10
N ILE A 472 -1.30 4.47 -15.45
CA ILE A 472 -2.24 5.58 -15.55
C ILE A 472 -3.35 5.36 -14.54
N VAL A 473 -3.63 6.38 -13.73
CA VAL A 473 -4.73 6.35 -12.74
C VAL A 473 -5.94 7.05 -13.31
N ILE A 474 -7.12 6.46 -13.16
CA ILE A 474 -8.38 6.99 -13.68
C ILE A 474 -9.36 7.13 -12.53
N GLN A 475 -10.00 8.30 -12.46
CA GLN A 475 -11.01 8.62 -11.48
C GLN A 475 -12.24 9.22 -12.18
N GLY A 476 -13.42 8.68 -11.93
CA GLY A 476 -14.74 9.15 -12.34
C GLY A 476 -15.46 9.86 -11.20
N LYS A 477 -15.92 11.09 -11.43
CA LYS A 477 -16.76 11.84 -10.48
C LYS A 477 -18.07 12.26 -11.11
N ARG A 478 -19.17 11.60 -10.71
CA ARG A 478 -20.54 11.97 -11.11
C ARG A 478 -21.01 13.21 -10.35
N TYR A 479 -20.73 14.39 -10.88
CA TYR A 479 -21.10 15.68 -10.28
C TYR A 479 -22.19 16.38 -11.08
N THR A 480 -23.07 17.08 -10.37
CA THR A 480 -24.10 17.96 -10.94
C THR A 480 -23.70 19.44 -10.95
N ASN A 481 -22.55 19.75 -10.35
CA ASN A 481 -21.97 21.09 -10.26
C ASN A 481 -20.54 21.07 -10.79
N CYS A 482 -20.03 22.26 -11.11
CA CYS A 482 -18.68 22.43 -11.64
C CYS A 482 -17.63 21.86 -10.67
N VAL A 483 -16.67 21.09 -11.20
CA VAL A 483 -15.62 20.44 -10.43
C VAL A 483 -14.56 21.47 -10.04
N GLY A 484 -14.39 21.67 -8.73
CA GLY A 484 -13.39 22.59 -8.18
C GLY A 484 -11.98 22.01 -8.07
N VAL A 485 -11.00 22.88 -7.84
CA VAL A 485 -9.55 22.56 -7.81
C VAL A 485 -9.16 21.48 -6.78
N SER A 486 -9.96 21.26 -5.73
CA SER A 486 -9.69 20.23 -4.71
C SER A 486 -9.59 18.84 -5.32
N ALA A 487 -10.57 18.45 -6.14
CA ALA A 487 -10.58 17.12 -6.76
C ALA A 487 -9.37 16.88 -7.67
N ILE A 488 -8.83 17.93 -8.29
CA ILE A 488 -7.67 17.83 -9.18
C ILE A 488 -6.37 17.73 -8.34
N ARG A 489 -6.31 18.40 -7.18
CA ARG A 489 -5.21 18.25 -6.23
C ARG A 489 -5.18 16.85 -5.63
N ASP A 490 -6.34 16.31 -5.29
CA ASP A 490 -6.47 14.96 -4.76
C ASP A 490 -5.93 13.94 -5.78
N LEU A 491 -6.42 14.00 -7.03
CA LEU A 491 -5.91 13.15 -8.11
C LEU A 491 -4.39 13.31 -8.32
N TYR A 492 -3.87 14.53 -8.24
CA TYR A 492 -2.43 14.76 -8.36
C TYR A 492 -1.62 14.07 -7.26
N GLY A 493 -2.13 14.09 -6.02
CA GLY A 493 -1.57 13.34 -4.91
C GLY A 493 -1.60 11.83 -5.16
N THR A 494 -2.74 11.33 -5.64
CA THR A 494 -2.92 9.91 -5.99
C THR A 494 -1.95 9.46 -7.07
N VAL A 495 -1.73 10.25 -8.13
CA VAL A 495 -0.76 9.94 -9.19
C VAL A 495 0.65 9.75 -8.63
N HIS A 496 1.06 10.59 -7.68
CA HIS A 496 2.38 10.48 -7.04
C HIS A 496 2.47 9.28 -6.11
N ASN A 497 1.42 9.04 -5.32
CA ASN A 497 1.39 7.94 -4.35
C ASN A 497 1.39 6.57 -5.05
N GLU A 498 0.66 6.47 -6.17
CA GLU A 498 0.54 5.26 -6.98
C GLU A 498 1.74 5.01 -7.90
N GLY A 499 2.68 5.95 -8.00
CA GLY A 499 3.81 5.89 -8.94
C GLY A 499 3.37 5.94 -10.41
N ALA A 500 2.26 6.61 -10.69
CA ALA A 500 1.68 6.68 -12.02
C ALA A 500 2.32 7.79 -12.88
N THR A 501 2.45 7.52 -14.17
CA THR A 501 2.97 8.46 -15.16
C THR A 501 1.92 9.50 -15.57
N LYS A 502 0.63 9.20 -15.33
CA LYS A 502 -0.49 10.08 -15.70
C LYS A 502 -1.74 9.83 -14.83
N GLY A 503 -2.51 10.89 -14.58
CA GLY A 503 -3.84 10.83 -13.99
C GLY A 503 -4.92 11.32 -14.95
N ILE A 504 -6.10 10.70 -14.94
CA ILE A 504 -7.26 11.10 -15.73
C ILE A 504 -8.44 11.31 -14.77
N LEU A 505 -9.02 12.51 -14.77
CA LEU A 505 -10.25 12.81 -14.05
C LEU A 505 -11.40 12.94 -15.04
N VAL A 506 -12.42 12.12 -14.90
CA VAL A 506 -13.62 12.10 -15.73
C VAL A 506 -14.80 12.59 -14.92
N THR A 507 -15.64 13.43 -15.50
CA THR A 507 -16.84 13.91 -14.81
C THR A 507 -18.01 14.07 -15.76
N THR A 508 -19.22 14.03 -15.22
CA THR A 508 -20.44 14.43 -15.93
C THR A 508 -20.54 15.95 -16.09
N ALA A 509 -19.85 16.74 -15.27
CA ALA A 509 -19.90 18.21 -15.25
C ALA A 509 -18.73 18.88 -16.00
N ASP A 510 -18.64 20.20 -15.89
CA ASP A 510 -17.48 20.96 -16.38
C ASP A 510 -16.49 21.24 -15.24
N PHE A 511 -15.25 21.55 -15.61
CA PHE A 511 -14.20 21.96 -14.67
C PHE A 511 -14.14 23.48 -14.53
N GLY A 512 -13.85 23.95 -13.31
CA GLY A 512 -13.68 25.38 -13.06
C GLY A 512 -12.39 25.92 -13.70
N PRO A 513 -12.27 27.24 -13.92
CA PRO A 513 -11.04 27.84 -14.45
C PRO A 513 -9.79 27.48 -13.64
N ASP A 514 -9.91 27.46 -12.31
CA ASP A 514 -8.83 27.10 -11.39
C ASP A 514 -8.38 25.63 -11.52
N ALA A 515 -9.29 24.74 -11.93
CA ALA A 515 -8.97 23.33 -12.16
C ALA A 515 -8.09 23.17 -13.41
N TYR A 516 -8.40 23.90 -14.49
CA TYR A 516 -7.58 23.91 -15.71
C TYR A 516 -6.22 24.56 -15.47
N GLU A 517 -6.18 25.70 -14.77
CA GLU A 517 -4.91 26.35 -14.43
C GLU A 517 -4.04 25.47 -13.53
N PHE A 518 -4.63 24.73 -12.59
CA PHE A 518 -3.87 23.78 -11.79
C PHE A 518 -3.35 22.59 -12.61
N ALA A 519 -4.15 22.04 -13.53
CA ALA A 519 -3.72 20.90 -14.36
C ALA A 519 -2.60 21.26 -15.35
N LYS A 520 -2.45 22.54 -15.71
CA LYS A 520 -1.47 23.01 -16.68
C LYS A 520 -0.03 22.64 -16.28
N GLY A 521 0.66 21.96 -17.19
CA GLY A 521 2.05 21.50 -16.97
C GLY A 521 2.20 20.30 -16.03
N LYS A 522 1.09 19.70 -15.57
CA LYS A 522 1.09 18.48 -14.74
C LYS A 522 0.70 17.26 -15.59
N PRO A 523 1.07 16.03 -15.20
CA PRO A 523 0.66 14.78 -15.85
C PRO A 523 -0.82 14.44 -15.55
N LEU A 524 -1.73 15.40 -15.77
CA LEU A 524 -3.16 15.26 -15.54
C LEU A 524 -3.93 15.50 -16.83
N THR A 525 -4.99 14.75 -17.03
CA THR A 525 -5.95 14.97 -18.12
C THR A 525 -7.35 15.08 -17.51
N LEU A 526 -8.06 16.13 -17.90
CA LEU A 526 -9.40 16.42 -17.45
C LEU A 526 -10.36 16.10 -18.59
N LEU A 527 -11.38 15.27 -18.32
CA LEU A 527 -12.42 14.91 -19.27
C LEU A 527 -13.78 15.34 -18.71
N SER A 528 -14.27 16.45 -19.26
CA SER A 528 -15.57 17.05 -18.97
C SER A 528 -16.72 16.20 -19.50
N GLY A 529 -17.94 16.53 -19.10
CA GLY A 529 -19.13 15.82 -19.59
C GLY A 529 -19.24 15.79 -21.12
N SER A 530 -18.86 16.87 -21.79
CA SER A 530 -18.86 16.95 -23.26
C SER A 530 -17.83 16.00 -23.90
N GLU A 531 -16.64 15.91 -23.32
CA GLU A 531 -15.55 15.05 -23.80
C GLU A 531 -15.84 13.58 -23.51
N LEU A 532 -16.50 13.29 -22.39
CA LEU A 532 -17.01 11.95 -22.07
C LEU A 532 -18.05 11.49 -23.11
N LEU A 533 -19.02 12.34 -23.45
CA LEU A 533 -20.03 12.01 -24.48
C LEU A 533 -19.40 11.77 -25.85
N TYR A 534 -18.37 12.55 -26.20
CA TYR A 534 -17.61 12.33 -27.43
C TYR A 534 -16.90 10.96 -27.41
N LEU A 535 -16.25 10.61 -26.30
CA LEU A 535 -15.55 9.33 -26.15
C LEU A 535 -16.53 8.14 -26.23
N LEU A 536 -17.68 8.24 -25.58
CA LEU A 536 -18.76 7.24 -25.67
C LEU A 536 -19.24 7.05 -27.11
N THR A 537 -19.49 8.15 -27.82
CA THR A 537 -19.95 8.14 -29.22
C THR A 537 -18.93 7.47 -30.14
N ARG A 538 -17.64 7.72 -29.92
CA ARG A 538 -16.54 7.09 -30.67
C ARG A 538 -16.52 5.57 -30.52
N HIS A 539 -16.94 5.04 -29.37
CA HIS A 539 -17.05 3.60 -29.11
C HIS A 539 -18.44 3.02 -29.43
N GLY A 540 -19.31 3.79 -30.09
CA GLY A 540 -20.62 3.33 -30.55
C GLY A 540 -21.74 3.43 -29.52
N TYR A 541 -21.48 4.04 -28.36
CA TYR A 541 -22.46 4.23 -27.31
C TYR A 541 -23.14 5.59 -27.43
N LYS A 542 -24.43 5.63 -27.10
CA LYS A 542 -25.19 6.87 -27.09
C LYS A 542 -25.74 7.15 -25.70
N ALA A 543 -25.55 8.36 -25.22
CA ALA A 543 -26.04 8.83 -23.93
C ALA A 543 -26.24 10.35 -23.97
N ARG A 544 -26.92 10.89 -22.96
CA ARG A 544 -27.08 12.34 -22.77
C ARG A 544 -26.66 12.76 -21.36
N ILE A 545 -26.41 14.06 -21.19
CA ILE A 545 -26.16 14.67 -19.88
C ILE A 545 -27.14 15.84 -19.73
N ASP A 546 -28.07 15.74 -18.77
CA ASP A 546 -28.97 16.82 -18.38
C ASP A 546 -28.86 17.09 -16.87
N MET A 547 -28.21 18.19 -16.54
CA MET A 547 -27.96 18.61 -15.16
C MET A 547 -29.21 19.10 -14.44
N ALA A 548 -30.17 19.69 -15.16
CA ALA A 548 -31.38 20.22 -14.57
C ALA A 548 -32.33 19.07 -14.17
N GLU A 549 -32.40 18.03 -14.99
CA GLU A 549 -33.07 16.78 -14.64
C GLU A 549 -32.40 16.06 -13.47
N ALA A 550 -31.06 15.91 -13.49
CA ALA A 550 -30.32 15.25 -12.41
C ALA A 550 -30.52 15.94 -11.05
N LYS A 551 -30.48 17.28 -11.01
CA LYS A 551 -30.75 18.05 -9.77
C LYS A 551 -32.17 17.86 -9.25
N ARG A 552 -33.17 17.75 -10.13
CA ARG A 552 -34.57 17.50 -9.74
C ARG A 552 -34.75 16.11 -9.13
N LEU A 553 -34.08 15.10 -9.67
CA LEU A 553 -34.13 13.73 -9.18
C LEU A 553 -33.37 13.55 -7.86
N ALA A 554 -32.29 14.31 -7.63
CA ALA A 554 -31.51 14.25 -6.38
C ALA A 554 -32.16 14.98 -5.19
N THR A 555 -33.25 15.74 -5.41
CA THR A 555 -33.97 16.49 -4.35
C THR A 555 -35.25 15.77 -3.89
N ARG A 556 -35.56 14.59 -4.45
CA ARG A 556 -36.64 13.69 -4.03
C ARG A 556 -36.05 12.53 -3.25
#